data_AF-A0AAE4SA05-F1
#
_entry.id   AF-A0AAE4SA05-F1
#
_cell.length_a   1.000
_cell.length_b   1.000
_cell.length_c   1.000
_cell.angle_alpha   90.00
_cell.angle_beta   90.00
_cell.angle_gamma   90.00
#
_symmetry.space_group_name_H-M   'P 1'
#
loop_
_entity.id
_entity.type
_entity.pdbx_description
1 polymer ?
#
loop_
_entity_poly.entity_id
_entity_poly.type
_entity_poly.pdbx_seq_one_letter_code
_entity_poly.pdbx_strand_id
1 'polypeptide(L)'
;MNTIQVNIEKSARIADIAVKIAWILLWIVIVIFGGVFLLTLLIYAAAGPEGFSMFITAENVLEIFGPGVVLPAGVSPLDMFVRTSAVFLVSAIVYVGLLAAMLRSMGQIFSEVRKTLLPFTAANAQRLKKAAIYMALVAVVPYLIGVVGSLIIGVYVELIPFGFELLIASAVIYCLAHIFEYGVLLQQQADETL
;
A
#
# COMPACT_ATOMS: atom_id res chain seq x y z
N MET A 1 -24.02 -28.54 10.84
CA MET A 1 -22.80 -27.98 10.22
C MET A 1 -21.69 -29.00 10.38
N ASN A 2 -21.02 -29.39 9.30
CA ASN A 2 -19.95 -30.41 9.39
C ASN A 2 -18.61 -29.78 9.83
N THR A 3 -17.63 -30.62 10.17
CA THR A 3 -16.31 -30.17 10.65
C THR A 3 -15.59 -29.25 9.66
N ILE A 4 -15.78 -29.47 8.36
CA ILE A 4 -15.20 -28.66 7.29
C ILE A 4 -15.78 -27.23 7.33
N GLN A 5 -17.11 -27.11 7.42
CA GLN A 5 -17.81 -25.82 7.49
C GLN A 5 -17.41 -25.02 8.75
N VAL A 6 -17.26 -25.69 9.90
CA VAL A 6 -16.78 -25.06 11.14
C VAL A 6 -15.36 -24.50 10.97
N ASN A 7 -14.47 -25.26 10.32
CA ASN A 7 -13.09 -24.84 10.07
C ASN A 7 -13.00 -23.65 9.09
N ILE A 8 -13.85 -23.63 8.06
CA ILE A 8 -13.96 -22.52 7.11
C ILE A 8 -14.44 -21.26 7.83
N GLU A 9 -15.51 -21.36 8.61
CA GLU A 9 -16.04 -20.20 9.35
C GLU A 9 -15.01 -19.62 10.32
N LYS A 10 -14.32 -20.48 11.08
CA LYS A 10 -13.27 -20.06 12.03
C LYS A 10 -12.13 -19.34 11.31
N SER A 11 -11.62 -19.91 10.22
CA SER A 11 -10.53 -19.32 9.43
C SER A 11 -10.95 -17.98 8.82
N ALA A 12 -12.15 -17.91 8.23
CA ALA A 12 -12.69 -16.68 7.65
C ALA A 12 -12.92 -15.59 8.71
N ARG A 13 -13.34 -15.97 9.92
CA ARG A 13 -13.50 -15.04 11.05
C ARG A 13 -12.17 -14.45 11.49
N ILE A 14 -11.13 -15.28 11.64
CA ILE A 14 -9.78 -14.81 11.99
C ILE A 14 -9.26 -13.86 10.90
N ALA A 15 -9.42 -14.23 9.63
CA ALA A 15 -8.99 -13.40 8.51
C ALA A 15 -9.74 -12.05 8.44
N ASP A 16 -11.06 -12.02 8.65
CA ASP A 16 -11.84 -10.77 8.69
C ASP A 16 -11.38 -9.85 9.83
N ILE A 17 -11.08 -10.41 11.01
CA ILE A 17 -10.55 -9.63 12.15
C ILE A 17 -9.15 -9.10 11.82
N ALA A 18 -8.27 -9.94 11.28
CA ALA A 18 -6.91 -9.54 10.91
C ALA A 18 -6.92 -8.41 9.87
N VAL A 19 -7.79 -8.48 8.85
CA VAL A 19 -7.94 -7.42 7.84
C VAL A 19 -8.39 -6.11 8.47
N LYS A 20 -9.34 -6.13 9.42
CA LYS A 20 -9.79 -4.92 10.13
C LYS A 20 -8.68 -4.30 10.97
N ILE A 21 -7.92 -5.12 11.68
CA ILE A 21 -6.77 -4.65 12.47
C ILE A 21 -5.73 -4.01 11.54
N ALA A 22 -5.37 -4.69 10.44
CA ALA A 22 -4.43 -4.16 9.45
C ALA A 22 -4.92 -2.82 8.87
N TRP A 23 -6.21 -2.70 8.58
CA TRP A 23 -6.80 -1.45 8.10
C TRP A 23 -6.67 -0.31 9.12
N ILE A 24 -6.94 -0.56 10.41
CA ILE A 24 -6.78 0.44 11.49
C ILE A 24 -5.30 0.85 11.61
N LEU A 25 -4.39 -0.11 11.61
CA LEU A 25 -2.94 0.15 11.71
C LEU A 25 -2.44 1.02 10.55
N LEU A 26 -2.91 0.77 9.32
CA LEU A 26 -2.56 1.60 8.16
C LEU A 26 -2.97 3.07 8.34
N TRP A 27 -4.16 3.33 8.89
CA TRP A 27 -4.60 4.70 9.17
C TRP A 27 -3.80 5.36 10.30
N ILE A 28 -3.44 4.61 11.35
CA ILE A 28 -2.57 5.12 12.41
C ILE A 28 -1.23 5.55 11.83
N VAL A 29 -0.64 4.75 10.94
CA VAL A 29 0.61 5.09 10.24
C VAL A 29 0.43 6.38 9.45
N ILE A 30 -0.63 6.53 8.64
CA ILE A 30 -0.89 7.78 7.90
C ILE A 30 -0.97 8.98 8.84
N VAL A 31 -1.73 8.87 9.94
CA VAL A 31 -1.93 9.99 10.88
C VAL A 31 -0.62 10.39 11.54
N ILE A 32 0.21 9.43 11.94
CA ILE A 32 1.52 9.70 12.54
C ILE A 32 2.44 10.38 11.53
N PHE A 33 2.61 9.80 10.34
CA PHE A 33 3.50 10.37 9.32
C PHE A 33 3.02 11.74 8.82
N GLY A 34 1.71 11.89 8.57
CA GLY A 34 1.12 13.17 8.18
C GLY A 34 1.27 14.22 9.29
N GLY A 35 1.11 13.83 10.56
CA GLY A 35 1.30 14.71 11.71
C GLY A 35 2.75 15.19 11.86
N VAL A 36 3.72 14.27 11.73
CA VAL A 36 5.15 14.63 11.74
C VAL A 36 5.48 15.58 10.60
N PHE A 37 5.04 15.28 9.37
CA PHE A 37 5.28 16.14 8.22
C PHE A 37 4.66 17.54 8.38
N LEU A 38 3.43 17.62 8.88
CA LEU A 38 2.76 18.89 9.12
C LEU A 38 3.46 19.69 10.21
N LEU A 39 3.92 19.05 11.28
CA LEU A 39 4.73 19.69 12.31
C LEU A 39 6.04 20.25 11.72
N THR A 40 6.72 19.48 10.87
CA THR A 40 7.93 19.94 10.16
C THR A 40 7.66 21.20 9.32
N LEU A 41 6.57 21.22 8.55
CA LEU A 41 6.18 22.39 7.75
C LEU A 41 5.84 23.59 8.62
N LEU A 42 5.16 23.40 9.75
CA LEU A 42 4.83 24.49 10.68
C LEU A 42 6.09 25.09 11.31
N ILE A 43 7.04 24.27 11.74
CA ILE A 43 8.32 24.74 12.27
C ILE A 43 9.07 25.50 11.18
N TYR A 44 9.14 24.96 9.96
CA TYR A 44 9.82 25.62 8.84
C TYR A 44 9.18 26.97 8.50
N ALA A 45 7.85 27.03 8.46
CA ALA A 45 7.11 28.26 8.16
C ALA A 45 7.24 29.32 9.28
N ALA A 46 7.28 28.90 10.55
CA ALA A 46 7.33 29.82 11.69
C ALA A 46 8.76 30.30 12.00
N ALA A 47 9.75 29.42 11.93
CA ALA A 47 11.13 29.70 12.31
C ALA A 47 12.00 30.17 11.14
N GLY A 48 11.50 30.02 9.90
CA GLY A 48 12.26 30.26 8.68
C GLY A 48 13.42 29.25 8.50
N PRO A 49 14.20 29.38 7.41
CA PRO A 49 15.30 28.46 7.12
C PRO A 49 16.37 28.42 8.21
N GLU A 50 16.72 29.59 8.76
CA GLU A 50 17.72 29.72 9.81
C GLU A 50 17.26 29.08 11.13
N GLY A 51 16.02 29.35 11.56
CA GLY A 51 15.49 28.75 12.79
C GLY A 51 15.22 27.25 12.67
N PHE A 52 14.82 26.78 11.48
CA PHE A 52 14.63 25.34 11.22
C PHE A 52 15.97 24.58 11.27
N SER A 53 17.09 25.22 10.92
CA SER A 53 18.42 24.62 10.99
C SER A 53 18.86 24.21 12.42
N MET A 54 18.23 24.78 13.46
CA MET A 54 18.42 24.35 14.86
C MET A 54 17.84 22.96 15.15
N PHE A 55 16.87 22.52 14.36
CA PHE A 55 16.22 21.21 14.50
C PHE A 55 16.80 20.18 13.52
N ILE A 56 17.11 20.61 12.29
CA ILE A 56 17.69 19.75 11.25
C ILE A 56 18.85 20.48 10.58
N THR A 57 20.08 20.02 10.82
CA THR A 57 21.27 20.59 10.22
C THR A 57 21.46 20.09 8.78
N ALA A 58 22.19 20.84 7.96
CA ALA A 58 22.57 20.42 6.62
C ALA A 58 23.32 19.07 6.60
N GLU A 59 24.14 18.83 7.62
CA GLU A 59 24.89 17.58 7.80
C GLU A 59 23.94 16.40 8.06
N ASN A 60 22.97 16.57 8.97
CA ASN A 60 21.94 15.55 9.23
C ASN A 60 21.14 15.23 7.95
N VAL A 61 20.82 16.24 7.13
CA VAL A 61 20.11 16.03 5.87
C VAL A 61 20.92 15.18 4.90
N LEU A 62 22.21 15.50 4.72
CA LEU A 62 23.09 14.76 3.82
C LEU A 62 23.32 13.32 4.32
N GLU A 63 23.38 13.11 5.63
CA GLU A 63 23.46 11.78 6.22
C GLU A 63 22.19 10.95 5.96
N ILE A 64 21.00 11.54 6.07
CA ILE A 64 19.70 10.89 5.77
C ILE A 64 19.63 10.41 4.32
N PHE A 65 20.13 11.20 3.37
CA PHE A 65 20.09 10.85 1.95
C PHE A 65 21.27 9.96 1.50
N GLY A 66 22.27 9.79 2.37
CA GLY A 66 23.39 8.88 2.18
C GLY A 66 24.65 9.54 1.60
N PRO A 67 25.83 8.91 1.79
CA PRO A 67 27.08 9.43 1.30
C PRO A 67 27.10 9.44 -0.24
N GLY A 68 27.41 10.59 -0.83
CA GLY A 68 27.53 10.75 -2.30
C GLY A 68 26.37 11.48 -2.97
N VAL A 69 25.38 11.95 -2.21
CA VAL A 69 24.33 12.85 -2.72
C VAL A 69 24.95 14.17 -3.16
N VAL A 70 24.81 14.49 -4.45
CA VAL A 70 25.24 15.76 -5.03
C VAL A 70 24.03 16.67 -5.13
N LEU A 71 24.11 17.83 -4.49
CA LEU A 71 23.04 18.83 -4.55
C LEU A 71 23.04 19.53 -5.92
N PRO A 72 21.85 19.73 -6.53
CA PRO A 72 21.73 20.58 -7.71
C PRO A 72 22.19 22.01 -7.39
N ALA A 73 22.76 22.70 -8.38
CA ALA A 73 23.22 24.07 -8.20
C ALA A 73 22.09 24.99 -7.71
N GLY A 74 22.34 25.70 -6.61
CA GLY A 74 21.38 26.64 -6.01
C GLY A 74 20.32 26.01 -5.10
N VAL A 75 20.34 24.69 -4.90
CA VAL A 75 19.45 24.00 -3.95
C VAL A 75 20.16 23.84 -2.61
N SER A 76 19.57 24.39 -1.55
CA SER A 76 20.08 24.15 -0.20
C SER A 76 19.70 22.74 0.28
N PRO A 77 20.50 22.12 1.18
CA PRO A 77 20.13 20.83 1.79
C PRO A 77 18.72 20.85 2.38
N LEU A 78 18.36 21.98 2.99
CA LEU A 78 17.06 22.16 3.64
C LEU A 78 15.89 22.18 2.63
N ASP A 79 16.05 22.87 1.50
CA ASP A 79 15.06 22.88 0.41
C ASP A 79 14.91 21.46 -0.18
N MET A 80 16.02 20.74 -0.35
CA MET A 80 16.00 19.34 -0.77
C MET A 80 15.21 18.48 0.22
N PHE A 81 15.43 18.63 1.52
CA PHE A 81 14.69 17.89 2.55
C PHE A 81 13.18 18.11 2.46
N VAL A 82 12.74 19.36 2.31
CA VAL A 82 11.30 19.70 2.18
C VAL A 82 10.71 19.10 0.90
N ARG A 83 11.40 19.19 -0.23
CA ARG A 83 10.91 18.64 -1.51
C ARG A 83 10.83 17.12 -1.49
N THR A 84 11.87 16.45 -1.00
CA THR A 84 11.90 14.98 -0.95
C THR A 84 10.88 14.44 0.04
N SER A 85 10.69 15.10 1.19
CA SER A 85 9.64 14.71 2.16
C SER A 85 8.23 14.89 1.58
N ALA A 86 7.99 15.91 0.75
CA ALA A 86 6.73 16.06 0.04
C ALA A 86 6.47 14.91 -0.96
N VAL A 87 7.48 14.52 -1.76
CA VAL A 87 7.38 13.36 -2.68
C VAL A 87 7.13 12.08 -1.90
N PHE A 88 7.87 11.86 -0.80
CA PHE A 88 7.68 10.71 0.08
C PHE A 88 6.26 10.63 0.63
N LEU A 89 5.69 11.75 1.09
CA LEU A 89 4.32 11.79 1.59
C LEU A 89 3.31 11.38 0.52
N VAL A 90 3.45 11.90 -0.71
CA VAL A 90 2.58 11.52 -1.83
C VAL A 90 2.70 10.03 -2.13
N SER A 91 3.93 9.52 -2.24
CA SER A 91 4.19 8.09 -2.46
C SER A 91 3.61 7.21 -1.35
N ALA A 92 3.74 7.62 -0.09
CA ALA A 92 3.23 6.91 1.07
C ALA A 92 1.69 6.89 1.10
N ILE A 93 1.03 8.01 0.83
CA ILE A 93 -0.44 8.09 0.74
C ILE A 93 -0.96 7.16 -0.35
N VAL A 94 -0.33 7.17 -1.53
CA VAL A 94 -0.70 6.28 -2.64
C VAL A 94 -0.47 4.81 -2.26
N TYR A 95 0.69 4.48 -1.70
CA TYR A 95 1.03 3.14 -1.25
C TYR A 95 0.00 2.60 -0.24
N VAL A 96 -0.31 3.38 0.80
CA VAL A 96 -1.28 2.97 1.83
C VAL A 96 -2.70 2.92 1.27
N GLY A 97 -3.09 3.85 0.40
CA GLY A 97 -4.40 3.84 -0.25
C GLY A 97 -4.62 2.57 -1.08
N LEU A 98 -3.61 2.15 -1.84
CA LEU A 98 -3.65 0.92 -2.63
C LEU A 98 -3.69 -0.33 -1.73
N LEU A 99 -2.88 -0.37 -0.67
CA LEU A 99 -2.95 -1.46 0.32
C LEU A 99 -4.32 -1.53 1.01
N ALA A 100 -4.91 -0.39 1.36
CA ALA A 100 -6.24 -0.34 1.96
C ALA A 100 -7.32 -0.85 0.99
N ALA A 101 -7.21 -0.52 -0.31
CA ALA A 101 -8.11 -1.02 -1.35
C ALA A 101 -7.98 -2.54 -1.56
N MET A 102 -6.75 -3.05 -1.52
CA MET A 102 -6.46 -4.49 -1.55
C MET A 102 -7.08 -5.20 -0.34
N LEU A 103 -6.78 -4.72 0.88
CA LEU A 103 -7.30 -5.29 2.13
C LEU A 103 -8.83 -5.24 2.17
N ARG A 104 -9.45 -4.16 1.71
CA ARG A 104 -10.91 -4.05 1.61
C ARG A 104 -11.50 -5.13 0.71
N SER A 105 -10.87 -5.38 -0.45
CA SER A 105 -11.32 -6.41 -1.39
C SER A 105 -11.23 -7.81 -0.76
N MET A 106 -10.12 -8.10 -0.06
CA MET A 106 -9.93 -9.35 0.67
C MET A 106 -10.90 -9.52 1.84
N GLY A 107 -11.12 -8.46 2.64
CA GLY A 107 -12.04 -8.46 3.77
C GLY A 107 -13.48 -8.71 3.34
N GLN A 108 -13.89 -8.21 2.17
CA GLN A 108 -15.21 -8.51 1.62
C GLN A 108 -15.36 -10.00 1.27
N ILE A 109 -14.33 -10.65 0.73
CA ILE A 109 -14.32 -12.10 0.47
C ILE A 109 -14.49 -12.85 1.79
N PHE A 110 -13.65 -12.59 2.80
CA PHE A 110 -13.72 -13.31 4.07
C PHE A 110 -15.04 -13.09 4.81
N SER A 111 -15.58 -11.87 4.77
CA SER A 111 -16.87 -11.55 5.36
C SER A 111 -18.03 -12.29 4.67
N GLU A 112 -17.99 -12.42 3.34
CA GLU A 112 -18.99 -13.16 2.57
C GLU A 112 -18.89 -14.67 2.80
N VAL A 113 -17.67 -15.23 2.75
CA VAL A 113 -17.42 -16.66 3.04
C VAL A 113 -17.85 -17.03 4.45
N ARG A 114 -17.60 -16.16 5.44
CA ARG A 114 -18.08 -16.40 6.81
C ARG A 114 -19.61 -16.45 6.89
N LYS A 115 -20.32 -15.61 6.13
CA LYS A 115 -21.79 -15.50 6.19
C LYS A 115 -22.50 -16.61 5.42
N THR A 116 -21.96 -16.98 4.26
CA THR A 116 -22.62 -17.85 3.28
C THR A 116 -22.01 -19.25 3.23
N LEU A 117 -20.78 -19.41 3.70
CA LEU A 117 -19.95 -20.61 3.53
C LEU A 117 -19.70 -20.99 2.06
N LEU A 118 -19.95 -20.06 1.12
CA LEU A 118 -19.75 -20.23 -0.31
C LEU A 118 -18.50 -19.48 -0.77
N PRO A 119 -17.35 -20.16 -0.96
CA PRO A 119 -16.13 -19.52 -1.43
C PRO A 119 -16.17 -19.14 -2.91
N PHE A 120 -16.85 -19.96 -3.72
CA PHE A 120 -16.94 -19.76 -5.17
C PHE A 120 -18.21 -18.98 -5.51
N THR A 121 -18.09 -17.66 -5.50
CA THR A 121 -19.14 -16.77 -6.03
C THR A 121 -18.53 -15.87 -7.08
N ALA A 122 -19.32 -15.46 -8.07
CA ALA A 122 -18.87 -14.49 -9.09
C ALA A 122 -18.35 -13.20 -8.43
N ALA A 123 -19.00 -12.77 -7.34
CA ALA A 123 -18.57 -11.62 -6.55
C ALA A 123 -17.18 -11.82 -5.92
N ASN A 124 -16.91 -12.98 -5.31
CA ASN A 124 -15.62 -13.27 -4.69
C ASN A 124 -14.51 -13.40 -5.73
N ALA A 125 -14.77 -14.02 -6.88
CA ALA A 125 -13.80 -14.10 -7.97
C ALA A 125 -13.40 -12.70 -8.49
N GLN A 126 -14.39 -11.81 -8.70
CA GLN A 126 -14.14 -10.43 -9.10
C GLN A 126 -13.38 -9.63 -8.04
N ARG A 127 -13.67 -9.84 -6.75
CA ARG A 127 -12.91 -9.22 -5.66
C ARG A 127 -11.47 -9.72 -5.60
N LEU A 128 -11.22 -11.00 -5.90
CA LEU A 128 -9.87 -11.56 -5.94
C LEU A 128 -9.06 -10.97 -7.10
N LYS A 129 -9.68 -10.77 -8.28
CA LYS A 129 -9.09 -10.02 -9.40
C LYS A 129 -8.73 -8.59 -8.99
N LYS A 130 -9.65 -7.87 -8.34
CA LYS A 130 -9.39 -6.51 -7.86
C LYS A 130 -8.25 -6.47 -6.85
N ALA A 131 -8.20 -7.40 -5.90
CA ALA A 131 -7.12 -7.51 -4.93
C ALA A 131 -5.76 -7.75 -5.61
N ALA A 132 -5.70 -8.62 -6.61
CA ALA A 132 -4.51 -8.85 -7.42
C ALA A 132 -4.07 -7.58 -8.17
N ILE A 133 -5.00 -6.86 -8.81
CA ILE A 133 -4.69 -5.60 -9.49
C ILE A 133 -4.14 -4.56 -8.51
N TYR A 134 -4.78 -4.37 -7.35
CA TYR A 134 -4.26 -3.46 -6.34
C TYR A 134 -2.87 -3.87 -5.84
N MET A 135 -2.61 -5.17 -5.66
CA MET A 135 -1.30 -5.68 -5.29
C MET A 135 -0.23 -5.35 -6.35
N ALA A 136 -0.55 -5.51 -7.63
CA ALA A 136 0.34 -5.11 -8.73
C ALA A 136 0.60 -3.60 -8.71
N LEU A 137 -0.43 -2.79 -8.45
CA LEU A 137 -0.27 -1.33 -8.36
C LEU A 137 0.59 -0.92 -7.16
N VAL A 138 0.47 -1.58 -6.00
CA VAL A 138 1.34 -1.34 -4.83
C VAL A 138 2.81 -1.54 -5.18
N ALA A 139 3.12 -2.52 -6.04
CA ALA A 139 4.48 -2.85 -6.43
C ALA A 139 5.14 -1.81 -7.36
N VAL A 140 4.33 -1.11 -8.16
CA VAL A 140 4.83 -0.30 -9.29
C VAL A 140 4.59 1.19 -9.09
N VAL A 141 3.38 1.59 -8.73
CA VAL A 141 2.97 3.00 -8.73
C VAL A 141 3.80 3.86 -7.77
N PRO A 142 4.03 3.44 -6.51
CA PRO A 142 4.78 4.27 -5.55
C PRO A 142 6.26 4.43 -5.95
N TYR A 143 6.85 3.40 -6.57
CA TYR A 143 8.18 3.48 -7.17
C TYR A 143 8.22 4.51 -8.32
N LEU A 144 7.26 4.45 -9.25
CA LEU A 144 7.19 5.41 -10.35
C LEU A 144 7.00 6.86 -9.88
N ILE A 145 6.22 7.09 -8.82
CA ILE A 145 6.10 8.41 -8.19
C ILE A 145 7.47 8.86 -7.66
N GLY A 146 8.23 7.97 -7.01
CA GLY A 146 9.59 8.24 -6.54
C GLY A 146 10.55 8.61 -7.68
N VAL A 147 10.49 7.89 -8.81
CA VAL A 147 11.30 8.18 -10.00
C VAL A 147 10.96 9.54 -10.59
N VAL A 148 9.67 9.83 -10.80
CA VAL A 148 9.22 11.14 -11.33
C VAL A 148 9.58 12.27 -10.36
N GLY A 149 9.38 12.07 -9.06
CA GLY A 149 9.76 13.03 -8.03
C GLY A 149 11.26 13.31 -8.01
N SER A 150 12.08 12.26 -8.17
CA SER A 150 13.54 12.39 -8.28
C SER A 150 13.96 13.24 -9.49
N LEU A 151 13.29 13.07 -10.63
CA LEU A 151 13.53 13.88 -11.83
C LEU A 151 13.17 15.36 -11.61
N ILE A 152 12.08 15.63 -10.88
CA ILE A 152 11.64 17.00 -10.56
C ILE A 152 12.61 17.67 -9.57
N ILE A 153 13.09 16.92 -8.57
CA ILE A 153 14.00 17.41 -7.54
C ILE A 153 15.43 17.56 -8.08
N GLY A 154 15.79 16.80 -9.11
CA GLY A 154 17.15 16.75 -9.65
C GLY A 154 18.10 15.87 -8.83
N VAL A 155 17.56 15.07 -7.90
CA VAL A 155 18.32 14.12 -7.07
C VAL A 155 17.57 12.80 -7.02
N TYR A 156 18.27 11.72 -7.29
CA TYR A 156 17.72 10.38 -7.14
C TYR A 156 17.70 9.97 -5.67
N VAL A 157 16.51 9.67 -5.16
CA VAL A 157 16.32 9.08 -3.83
C VAL A 157 15.35 7.91 -3.99
N GLU A 158 15.82 6.70 -3.67
CA GLU A 158 14.97 5.52 -3.68
C GLU A 158 14.09 5.50 -2.43
N LEU A 159 12.87 6.06 -2.56
CA LEU A 159 11.93 6.21 -1.44
C LEU A 159 11.18 4.92 -1.13
N ILE A 160 10.69 4.24 -2.18
CA ILE A 160 9.97 2.97 -2.08
C ILE A 160 10.54 2.07 -3.17
N PRO A 161 11.09 0.90 -2.82
CA PRO A 161 11.71 0.02 -3.80
C PRO A 161 10.65 -0.60 -4.72
N PHE A 162 11.08 -0.95 -5.93
CA PHE A 162 10.25 -1.68 -6.88
C PHE A 162 9.94 -3.09 -6.36
N GLY A 163 8.65 -3.42 -6.22
CA GLY A 163 8.22 -4.68 -5.60
C GLY A 163 8.09 -5.83 -6.59
N PHE A 164 9.21 -6.32 -7.16
CA PHE A 164 9.16 -7.39 -8.15
C PHE A 164 8.51 -8.68 -7.62
N GLU A 165 8.78 -9.05 -6.36
CA GLU A 165 8.16 -10.21 -5.71
C GLU A 165 6.65 -10.04 -5.59
N LEU A 166 6.21 -8.81 -5.30
CA LEU A 166 4.80 -8.47 -5.15
C LEU A 166 4.06 -8.48 -6.49
N LEU A 167 4.75 -8.11 -7.58
CA LEU A 167 4.24 -8.30 -8.95
C LEU A 167 4.03 -9.78 -9.28
N ILE A 168 4.99 -10.64 -8.99
CA ILE A 168 4.85 -12.09 -9.22
C ILE A 168 3.68 -12.63 -8.41
N ALA A 169 3.61 -12.29 -7.11
CA ALA A 169 2.50 -12.71 -6.25
C ALA A 169 1.14 -12.23 -6.80
N SER A 170 1.07 -11.01 -7.32
CA SER A 170 -0.15 -10.48 -7.92
C SER A 170 -0.60 -11.26 -9.15
N ALA A 171 0.33 -11.68 -10.01
CA ALA A 171 0.03 -12.49 -11.18
C ALA A 171 -0.51 -13.87 -10.78
N VAL A 172 0.08 -14.50 -9.76
CA VAL A 172 -0.40 -15.77 -9.20
C VAL A 172 -1.82 -15.62 -8.67
N ILE A 173 -2.10 -14.58 -7.88
CA ILE A 173 -3.44 -14.34 -7.33
C ILE A 173 -4.46 -14.04 -8.44
N TYR A 174 -4.05 -13.33 -9.49
CA TYR A 174 -4.90 -13.07 -10.65
C TYR A 174 -5.28 -14.37 -11.38
N CYS A 175 -4.32 -15.30 -11.56
CA CYS A 175 -4.61 -16.64 -12.07
C CYS A 175 -5.55 -17.43 -11.15
N LEU A 176 -5.35 -17.38 -9.83
CA LEU A 176 -6.27 -18.00 -8.86
C LEU A 176 -7.69 -17.43 -8.99
N ALA A 177 -7.84 -16.13 -9.27
CA ALA A 177 -9.14 -15.53 -9.50
C ALA A 177 -9.87 -16.11 -10.72
N HIS A 178 -9.15 -16.45 -11.80
CA HIS A 178 -9.73 -17.17 -12.92
C HIS A 178 -10.11 -18.62 -12.57
N ILE A 179 -9.32 -19.30 -11.73
CA ILE A 179 -9.70 -20.62 -11.22
C ILE A 179 -11.00 -20.54 -10.40
N PHE A 180 -11.18 -19.49 -9.62
CA PHE A 180 -12.42 -19.25 -8.88
C PHE A 180 -13.61 -19.02 -9.82
N GLU A 181 -13.45 -18.26 -10.91
CA GLU A 181 -14.51 -18.09 -11.92
C GLU A 181 -14.89 -19.42 -12.57
N TYR A 182 -13.91 -20.25 -12.91
CA TYR A 182 -14.18 -21.58 -13.43
C TYR A 182 -14.90 -22.47 -12.40
N GLY A 183 -14.53 -22.38 -11.11
CA GLY A 183 -15.22 -23.07 -10.03
C GLY A 183 -16.70 -22.67 -9.90
N VAL A 184 -17.04 -21.39 -10.14
CA VAL A 184 -18.43 -20.92 -10.18
C VAL A 184 -19.20 -21.59 -11.33
N LEU A 185 -18.59 -21.68 -12.52
CA LEU A 185 -19.20 -22.31 -13.68
C LEU A 185 -19.45 -23.81 -13.44
N LEU A 186 -18.51 -24.51 -12.81
CA LEU A 186 -18.68 -25.92 -12.43
C LEU A 186 -19.84 -26.12 -11.44
N GLN A 187 -20.01 -25.20 -10.48
CA GLN A 187 -21.13 -25.27 -9.54
C GLN A 187 -22.48 -25.09 -10.25
N GLN A 188 -22.57 -24.16 -11.21
CA GLN A 188 -23.79 -23.95 -12.00
C GLN A 188 -24.15 -25.19 -12.82
N GLN A 189 -23.17 -25.80 -13.49
CA GLN A 189 -23.40 -27.01 -14.28
C GLN A 189 -23.85 -28.20 -13.40
N ALA A 190 -23.29 -28.34 -12.20
CA ALA A 190 -23.71 -29.39 -11.28
C ALA A 190 -25.18 -29.20 -10.85
N ASP A 191 -25.57 -27.97 -10.51
CA ASP A 191 -26.94 -27.63 -10.10
C ASP A 191 -27.97 -27.82 -11.23
N GLU A 192 -27.59 -27.63 -12.49
CA GLU A 192 -28.47 -27.84 -13.67
C GLU A 192 -28.66 -29.32 -14.06
N THR A 193 -27.82 -30.22 -13.53
CA THR A 193 -27.85 -31.66 -13.85
C THR A 193 -28.55 -32.54 -12.79
N LEU A 194 -29.08 -31.91 -11.74
CA LEU A 194 -29.88 -32.53 -10.67
C LEU A 194 -31.37 -32.20 -10.82
#